data_AF-A0A1F8PZB6-F1
#
_entry.id   AF-A0A1F8PZB6-F1
#
_cell.length_a   1.000
_cell.length_b   1.000
_cell.length_c   1.000
_cell.angle_alpha   90.00
_cell.angle_beta   90.00
_cell.angle_gamma   90.00
#
_symmetry.space_group_name_H-M   'P 1'
#
loop_
_entity.id
_entity.type
_entity.pdbx_description
1 polymer ?
#
loop_
_entity_poly.entity_id
_entity_poly.type
_entity_poly.pdbx_seq_one_letter_code
_entity_poly.pdbx_strand_id
1 'polypeptide(L)'
;MVLTNEELDFYADNSMGAALNWIYAADNHSEHVDYVLFYPANRIGGSLPALDPDVPVHYSYLAGEFEGNTSQAAAFYYHPPGCVRLLDPEIDPYNRLIPDDSLLREAAALSTATLILNDATARMPEAYGSEPVHGWCYYFEQADLARQLSDWKRVAALGDSAFGLDDYPNDPIERFVFIEGYAHTGEWEKAKELSLVSYRVSKDYVGPLLCRLWQRIDRNVPESDEKTEFVIQVKTLFLCNP
;
A
#
# COMPACT_ATOMS: atom_id res chain seq x y z
N MET A 1 -13.89 -1.88 -4.79
CA MET A 1 -13.23 -1.77 -6.12
C MET A 1 -11.72 -1.80 -5.92
N VAL A 2 -10.96 -2.41 -6.83
CA VAL A 2 -9.49 -2.44 -6.82
C VAL A 2 -8.96 -1.61 -7.99
N LEU A 3 -8.02 -0.71 -7.71
CA LEU A 3 -7.32 0.11 -8.72
C LEU A 3 -5.85 -0.26 -8.72
N THR A 4 -5.23 -0.52 -9.87
CA THR A 4 -3.80 -0.84 -9.93
C THR A 4 -3.16 -0.45 -11.26
N ASN A 5 -1.83 -0.48 -11.37
CA ASN A 5 -1.13 -0.18 -12.61
C ASN A 5 -1.04 -1.43 -13.51
N GLU A 6 -0.91 -1.17 -14.81
CA GLU A 6 -0.70 -2.22 -15.80
C GLU A 6 0.78 -2.63 -15.84
N GLU A 7 1.13 -3.65 -15.05
CA GLU A 7 2.51 -4.17 -14.97
C GLU A 7 2.63 -5.63 -15.42
N LEU A 8 1.51 -6.34 -15.52
CA LEU A 8 1.51 -7.76 -15.88
C LEU A 8 1.40 -7.94 -17.39
N ASP A 9 2.42 -8.55 -17.98
CA ASP A 9 2.45 -8.87 -19.40
C ASP A 9 1.25 -9.75 -19.81
N PHE A 10 0.55 -9.35 -20.87
CA PHE A 10 -0.56 -10.10 -21.48
C PHE A 10 -1.87 -10.20 -20.66
N TYR A 11 -1.97 -9.54 -19.49
CA TYR A 11 -3.16 -9.59 -18.64
C TYR A 11 -3.88 -8.24 -18.58
N ALA A 12 -5.07 -8.19 -19.19
CA ALA A 12 -5.97 -7.07 -19.04
C ALA A 12 -6.64 -7.09 -17.65
N ASP A 13 -6.96 -5.92 -17.11
CA ASP A 13 -7.66 -5.74 -15.84
C ASP A 13 -8.91 -6.63 -15.67
N ASN A 14 -9.70 -6.82 -16.74
CA ASN A 14 -10.85 -7.71 -16.75
C ASN A 14 -10.52 -9.17 -16.42
N SER A 15 -9.38 -9.67 -16.92
CA SER A 15 -8.94 -11.05 -16.65
C SER A 15 -8.50 -11.22 -15.19
N MET A 16 -7.86 -10.20 -14.61
CA MET A 16 -7.50 -10.19 -13.20
C MET A 16 -8.73 -10.04 -12.30
N GLY A 17 -9.75 -9.29 -12.72
CA GLY A 17 -11.03 -9.20 -12.03
C GLY A 17 -11.68 -10.57 -11.82
N ALA A 18 -11.60 -11.47 -12.82
CA ALA A 18 -12.08 -12.84 -12.67
C ALA A 18 -11.31 -13.63 -11.60
N ALA A 19 -9.97 -13.55 -11.59
CA ALA A 19 -9.14 -14.19 -10.57
C ALA A 19 -9.44 -13.64 -9.17
N LEU A 20 -9.61 -12.32 -9.04
CA LEU A 20 -9.94 -11.65 -7.79
C LEU A 20 -11.26 -12.18 -7.20
N ASN A 21 -12.32 -12.27 -8.01
CA ASN A 21 -13.60 -12.82 -7.54
C ASN A 21 -13.51 -14.32 -7.23
N TRP A 22 -12.71 -15.09 -7.97
CA TRP A 22 -12.51 -16.51 -7.66
C TRP A 22 -11.84 -16.70 -6.29
N ILE A 23 -10.89 -15.84 -5.93
CA ILE A 23 -10.15 -15.93 -4.66
C ILE A 23 -10.97 -15.40 -3.48
N TYR A 24 -11.63 -14.24 -3.64
CA TYR A 24 -12.25 -13.50 -2.54
C TYR A 24 -13.77 -13.64 -2.44
N ALA A 25 -14.44 -14.09 -3.51
CA ALA A 25 -15.89 -14.26 -3.58
C ALA A 25 -16.28 -15.66 -4.09
N ALA A 26 -15.51 -16.69 -3.72
CA ALA A 26 -15.68 -18.06 -4.24
C ALA A 26 -17.09 -18.66 -4.04
N ASP A 27 -17.82 -18.19 -3.03
CA ASP A 27 -19.17 -18.67 -2.68
C ASP A 27 -20.29 -17.83 -3.34
N ASN A 28 -19.96 -16.77 -4.09
CA ASN A 28 -20.94 -15.98 -4.83
C ASN A 28 -21.28 -16.67 -6.16
N HIS A 29 -22.57 -16.96 -6.35
CA HIS A 29 -23.12 -17.60 -7.54
C HIS A 29 -24.26 -16.79 -8.19
N SER A 30 -24.32 -15.48 -7.88
CA SER A 30 -25.33 -14.57 -8.42
C SER A 30 -24.83 -13.85 -9.67
N GLU A 31 -25.71 -13.07 -10.30
CA GLU A 31 -25.34 -12.14 -11.39
C GLU A 31 -24.72 -10.83 -10.86
N HIS A 32 -24.53 -10.68 -9.54
CA HIS A 32 -23.82 -9.56 -8.93
C HIS A 32 -22.35 -9.92 -8.75
N VAL A 33 -21.46 -9.11 -9.29
CA VAL A 33 -20.00 -9.27 -9.15
C VAL A 33 -19.53 -8.41 -7.98
N ASP A 34 -18.87 -9.02 -6.99
CA ASP A 34 -18.47 -8.33 -5.75
C ASP A 34 -17.27 -7.40 -5.94
N TYR A 35 -16.34 -7.77 -6.83
CA TYR A 35 -15.11 -7.03 -7.04
C TYR A 35 -14.88 -6.69 -8.52
N VAL A 36 -14.51 -5.44 -8.78
CA VAL A 36 -13.94 -5.02 -10.05
C VAL A 36 -12.48 -4.65 -9.84
N LEU A 37 -11.63 -4.98 -10.81
CA LEU A 37 -10.25 -4.50 -10.88
C LEU A 37 -10.11 -3.66 -12.14
N PHE A 38 -9.58 -2.44 -11.99
CA PHE A 38 -9.33 -1.53 -13.09
C PHE A 38 -7.89 -1.07 -13.12
N TYR A 39 -7.36 -0.92 -14.34
CA TYR A 39 -6.21 -0.06 -14.59
C TYR A 39 -6.73 1.35 -14.85
N PRO A 40 -6.50 2.33 -13.95
CA PRO A 40 -7.06 3.67 -14.11
C PRO A 40 -6.74 4.30 -15.46
N ALA A 41 -5.50 4.17 -15.93
CA ALA A 41 -5.04 4.68 -17.23
C ALA A 41 -5.86 4.18 -18.42
N ASN A 42 -6.49 3.00 -18.32
CA ASN A 42 -7.29 2.39 -19.39
C ASN A 42 -8.79 2.65 -19.25
N ARG A 43 -9.25 3.07 -18.06
CA ARG A 43 -10.68 3.11 -17.71
C ARG A 43 -11.21 4.50 -17.42
N ILE A 44 -10.33 5.46 -17.11
CA ILE A 44 -10.71 6.82 -16.76
C ILE A 44 -11.54 7.50 -17.87
N GLY A 45 -12.60 8.20 -17.48
CA GLY A 45 -13.55 8.82 -18.42
C GLY A 45 -14.50 7.83 -19.11
N GLY A 46 -14.41 6.54 -18.79
CA GLY A 46 -15.28 5.47 -19.29
C GLY A 46 -15.92 4.70 -18.15
N SER A 47 -15.55 3.42 -18.01
CA SER A 47 -16.04 2.54 -16.93
C SER A 47 -15.61 3.00 -15.54
N LEU A 48 -14.52 3.76 -15.45
CA LEU A 48 -14.18 4.56 -14.27
C LEU A 48 -14.42 6.03 -14.63
N PRO A 49 -15.55 6.64 -14.22
CA PRO A 49 -15.90 7.98 -14.72
C PRO A 49 -14.89 9.06 -14.32
N ALA A 50 -14.43 9.04 -13.07
CA ALA A 50 -13.47 9.98 -12.52
C ALA A 50 -12.74 9.37 -11.30
N LEU A 51 -11.65 10.02 -10.88
CA LEU A 51 -10.92 9.73 -9.63
C LEU A 51 -11.25 10.80 -8.57
N ASP A 52 -12.54 11.09 -8.40
CA ASP A 52 -13.07 11.94 -7.34
C ASP A 52 -13.78 11.09 -6.28
N PRO A 53 -13.89 11.55 -5.02
CA PRO A 53 -14.71 10.87 -4.02
C PRO A 53 -16.18 10.79 -4.42
N ASP A 54 -16.86 9.76 -3.90
CA ASP A 54 -18.32 9.58 -3.98
C ASP A 54 -18.88 9.44 -5.41
N VAL A 55 -18.07 9.00 -6.36
CA VAL A 55 -18.49 8.74 -7.74
C VAL A 55 -19.03 7.31 -7.86
N PRO A 56 -20.30 7.13 -8.27
CA PRO A 56 -20.85 5.81 -8.57
C PRO A 56 -20.13 5.15 -9.75
N VAL A 57 -19.81 3.87 -9.61
CA VAL A 57 -19.16 3.05 -10.63
C VAL A 57 -20.06 1.86 -10.93
N HIS A 58 -20.39 1.69 -12.21
CA HIS A 58 -21.15 0.55 -12.72
C HIS A 58 -20.35 -0.13 -13.82
N TYR A 59 -20.21 -1.45 -13.75
CA TYR A 59 -19.46 -2.20 -14.75
C TYR A 59 -20.11 -3.54 -15.08
N SER A 60 -20.39 -3.73 -16.37
CA SER A 60 -21.02 -4.94 -16.91
C SER A 60 -19.94 -5.89 -17.43
N TYR A 61 -19.81 -7.02 -16.75
CA TYR A 61 -19.10 -8.19 -17.26
C TYR A 61 -20.07 -9.08 -18.05
N LEU A 62 -19.53 -9.92 -18.93
CA LEU A 62 -20.35 -10.99 -19.55
C LEU A 62 -20.98 -11.93 -18.52
N ALA A 63 -20.39 -12.04 -17.33
CA ALA A 63 -20.82 -12.94 -16.25
C ALA A 63 -21.73 -12.28 -15.20
N GLY A 64 -21.94 -10.97 -15.24
CA GLY A 64 -22.71 -10.24 -14.23
C GLY A 64 -22.37 -8.76 -14.13
N GLU A 65 -22.98 -8.07 -13.17
CA GLU A 65 -22.89 -6.62 -12.99
C GLU A 65 -22.20 -6.27 -11.66
N PHE A 66 -21.27 -5.32 -11.72
CA PHE A 66 -20.67 -4.68 -10.55
C PHE A 66 -21.32 -3.31 -10.32
N GLU A 67 -21.63 -3.01 -9.06
CA GLU A 67 -22.03 -1.69 -8.60
C GLU A 67 -21.17 -1.28 -7.40
N GLY A 68 -20.61 -0.08 -7.43
CA GLY A 68 -19.76 0.41 -6.35
C GLY A 68 -19.54 1.91 -6.38
N ASN A 69 -18.57 2.36 -5.57
CA ASN A 69 -18.25 3.77 -5.43
C ASN A 69 -16.73 3.97 -5.30
N THR A 70 -16.22 5.08 -5.82
CA THR A 70 -14.80 5.44 -5.74
C THR A 70 -14.30 5.63 -4.31
N SER A 71 -15.16 6.04 -3.36
CA SER A 71 -14.84 6.11 -1.92
C SER A 71 -14.62 4.73 -1.27
N GLN A 72 -14.84 3.64 -2.01
CA GLN A 72 -14.63 2.25 -1.61
C GLN A 72 -13.53 1.59 -2.48
N ALA A 73 -12.56 2.38 -2.92
CA ALA A 73 -11.43 1.91 -3.70
C ALA A 73 -10.27 1.47 -2.80
N ALA A 74 -9.66 0.33 -3.11
CA ALA A 74 -8.34 -0.04 -2.63
C ALA A 74 -7.35 0.14 -3.81
N ALA A 75 -6.44 1.09 -3.70
CA ALA A 75 -5.47 1.37 -4.76
C ALA A 75 -4.15 0.66 -4.44
N PHE A 76 -3.68 -0.17 -5.37
CA PHE A 76 -2.44 -0.92 -5.26
C PHE A 76 -1.45 -0.47 -6.32
N TYR A 77 -0.18 -0.44 -5.97
CA TYR A 77 0.92 -0.26 -6.91
C TYR A 77 1.85 -1.46 -6.87
N TYR A 78 2.30 -1.89 -8.05
CA TYR A 78 3.24 -2.99 -8.20
C TYR A 78 4.20 -2.68 -9.35
N HIS A 79 5.49 -2.64 -9.06
CA HIS A 79 6.52 -2.46 -10.08
C HIS A 79 7.73 -3.34 -9.74
N PRO A 80 7.78 -4.59 -10.26
CA PRO A 80 8.89 -5.50 -10.02
C PRO A 80 10.25 -4.86 -10.33
N PRO A 81 11.27 -5.10 -9.50
CA PRO A 81 11.32 -6.09 -8.41
C PRO A 81 10.75 -5.60 -7.06
N GLY A 82 10.05 -4.45 -7.01
CA GLY A 82 9.34 -3.98 -5.82
C GLY A 82 8.11 -4.83 -5.45
N CYS A 83 7.65 -4.68 -4.21
CA CYS A 83 6.53 -5.45 -3.65
C CYS A 83 5.16 -4.88 -4.03
N VAL A 84 4.10 -5.69 -3.90
CA VAL A 84 2.74 -5.18 -4.04
C VAL A 84 2.44 -4.29 -2.84
N ARG A 85 1.93 -3.09 -3.09
CA ARG A 85 1.71 -2.10 -2.04
C ARG A 85 0.33 -1.50 -2.12
N LEU A 86 -0.42 -1.57 -1.03
CA LEU A 86 -1.58 -0.71 -0.85
C LEU A 86 -1.11 0.73 -0.68
N LEU A 87 -1.60 1.62 -1.54
CA LEU A 87 -1.22 3.02 -1.53
C LEU A 87 -1.80 3.72 -0.30
N ASP A 88 -0.94 4.45 0.40
CA ASP A 88 -1.25 5.18 1.61
C ASP A 88 -1.80 6.58 1.28
N PRO A 89 -3.04 6.90 1.66
CA PRO A 89 -3.68 8.16 1.26
C PRO A 89 -3.02 9.42 1.85
N GLU A 90 -2.19 9.31 2.91
CA GLU A 90 -1.47 10.46 3.47
C GLU A 90 -0.10 10.70 2.80
N ILE A 91 0.46 9.68 2.16
CA ILE A 91 1.84 9.69 1.64
C ILE A 91 1.88 9.60 0.12
N ASP A 92 1.20 8.59 -0.46
CA ASP A 92 1.33 8.23 -1.87
C ASP A 92 0.73 9.20 -2.89
N PRO A 93 -0.24 10.07 -2.57
CA PRO A 93 -0.62 11.15 -3.47
C PRO A 93 0.54 12.09 -3.84
N TYR A 94 1.59 12.10 -3.02
CA TYR A 94 2.79 12.92 -3.23
C TYR A 94 4.00 12.11 -3.71
N ASN A 95 3.86 10.80 -3.87
CA ASN A 95 4.95 9.90 -4.18
C ASN A 95 5.31 9.92 -5.66
N ARG A 96 6.24 10.79 -6.02
CA ARG A 96 6.73 10.96 -7.40
C ARG A 96 7.57 9.80 -7.94
N LEU A 97 7.81 8.74 -7.16
CA LEU A 97 8.33 7.48 -7.69
C LEU A 97 7.24 6.71 -8.46
N ILE A 98 5.96 6.99 -8.18
CA ILE A 98 4.83 6.51 -8.97
C ILE A 98 4.67 7.42 -10.19
N PRO A 99 4.75 6.88 -11.43
CA PRO A 99 4.56 7.65 -12.65
C PRO A 99 3.19 8.31 -12.75
N ASP A 100 3.15 9.57 -13.21
CA ASP A 100 1.93 10.37 -13.36
C ASP A 100 0.90 9.72 -14.30
N ASP A 101 1.38 9.07 -15.37
CA ASP A 101 0.56 8.43 -16.40
C ASP A 101 -0.16 7.16 -15.91
N SER A 102 0.25 6.59 -14.78
CA SER A 102 -0.47 5.49 -14.12
C SER A 102 -1.77 5.94 -13.45
N LEU A 103 -1.92 7.25 -13.18
CA LEU A 103 -2.98 7.87 -12.37
C LEU A 103 -3.09 7.35 -10.93
N LEU A 104 -2.11 6.56 -10.48
CA LEU A 104 -2.18 5.92 -9.17
C LEU A 104 -1.91 6.87 -8.00
N ARG A 105 -1.26 8.01 -8.23
CA ARG A 105 -1.15 9.05 -7.19
C ARG A 105 -2.49 9.72 -6.93
N GLU A 106 -3.30 9.94 -7.96
CA GLU A 106 -4.69 10.41 -7.77
C GLU A 106 -5.53 9.31 -7.10
N ALA A 107 -5.42 8.06 -7.57
CA ALA A 107 -6.13 6.93 -6.96
C ALA A 107 -5.73 6.69 -5.49
N ALA A 108 -4.47 6.95 -5.12
CA ALA A 108 -3.98 6.83 -3.75
C ALA A 108 -4.79 7.70 -2.76
N ALA A 109 -5.27 8.87 -3.19
CA ALA A 109 -6.08 9.75 -2.34
C ALA A 109 -7.46 9.16 -2.01
N LEU A 110 -7.92 8.19 -2.80
CA LEU A 110 -9.18 7.46 -2.60
C LEU A 110 -8.97 6.10 -1.90
N SER A 111 -7.71 5.67 -1.77
CA SER A 111 -7.36 4.35 -1.26
C SER A 111 -7.79 4.22 0.20
N THR A 112 -8.51 3.14 0.52
CA THR A 112 -8.90 2.80 1.88
C THR A 112 -8.50 1.38 2.27
N ALA A 113 -7.96 1.24 3.48
CA ALA A 113 -7.69 -0.05 4.12
C ALA A 113 -8.93 -0.63 4.83
N THR A 114 -10.03 0.12 4.95
CA THR A 114 -11.22 -0.31 5.71
C THR A 114 -11.91 -1.55 5.14
N LEU A 115 -11.64 -1.88 3.88
CA LEU A 115 -12.18 -3.05 3.19
C LEU A 115 -11.28 -4.29 3.33
N ILE A 116 -10.09 -4.15 3.92
CA ILE A 116 -9.14 -5.24 4.12
C ILE A 116 -9.42 -5.89 5.46
N LEU A 117 -9.79 -7.17 5.41
CA LEU A 117 -10.13 -7.96 6.59
C LEU A 117 -8.86 -8.55 7.22
N ASN A 118 -8.81 -8.61 8.55
CA ASN A 118 -7.73 -9.29 9.27
C ASN A 118 -7.81 -10.82 9.12
N ASP A 119 -9.01 -11.37 8.99
CA ASP A 119 -9.20 -12.81 8.83
C ASP A 119 -9.02 -13.23 7.36
N ALA A 120 -8.12 -14.19 7.13
CA ALA A 120 -7.85 -14.75 5.81
C ALA A 120 -9.05 -15.59 5.32
N THR A 121 -9.98 -14.93 4.65
CA THR A 121 -11.16 -15.56 4.02
C THR A 121 -10.90 -15.98 2.58
N ALA A 122 -9.82 -15.48 1.98
CA ALA A 122 -9.39 -15.80 0.62
C ALA A 122 -9.08 -17.30 0.46
N ARG A 123 -9.57 -17.89 -0.64
CA ARG A 123 -9.30 -19.28 -1.00
C ARG A 123 -8.50 -19.33 -2.29
N MET A 124 -7.18 -19.50 -2.18
CA MET A 124 -6.32 -19.63 -3.36
C MET A 124 -6.66 -20.90 -4.15
N PRO A 125 -6.97 -20.79 -5.46
CA PRO A 125 -7.20 -21.96 -6.29
C PRO A 125 -5.96 -22.85 -6.39
N GLU A 126 -6.15 -24.18 -6.36
CA GLU A 126 -5.06 -25.17 -6.39
C GLU A 126 -4.11 -25.00 -7.59
N ALA A 127 -4.61 -24.47 -8.70
CA ALA A 127 -3.83 -24.19 -9.91
C ALA A 127 -2.66 -23.21 -9.69
N TYR A 128 -2.71 -22.35 -8.66
CA TYR A 128 -1.63 -21.42 -8.33
C TYR A 128 -0.49 -22.08 -7.54
N GLY A 129 -0.64 -23.33 -7.12
CA GLY A 129 0.39 -24.08 -6.40
C GLY A 129 0.51 -23.69 -4.93
N SER A 130 1.61 -24.12 -4.31
CA SER A 130 1.93 -23.81 -2.92
C SER A 130 2.40 -22.37 -2.77
N GLU A 131 2.18 -21.81 -1.58
CA GLU A 131 2.74 -20.52 -1.20
C GLU A 131 4.27 -20.48 -1.42
N PRO A 132 4.80 -19.40 -2.03
CA PRO A 132 6.22 -19.25 -2.24
C PRO A 132 6.98 -19.05 -0.91
N VAL A 133 8.31 -19.18 -0.96
CA VAL A 133 9.16 -18.90 0.20
C VAL A 133 9.02 -17.45 0.63
N HIS A 134 8.92 -17.23 1.94
CA HIS A 134 8.77 -15.91 2.56
C HIS A 134 10.07 -15.11 2.47
N GLY A 135 10.16 -14.24 1.46
CA GLY A 135 11.24 -13.24 1.30
C GLY A 135 10.83 -11.85 1.79
N TRP A 136 11.57 -10.82 1.36
CA TRP A 136 11.34 -9.43 1.75
C TRP A 136 9.89 -8.98 1.57
N CYS A 137 9.30 -9.21 0.38
CA CYS A 137 7.94 -8.78 0.10
C CYS A 137 6.88 -9.40 1.00
N TYR A 138 7.05 -10.66 1.40
CA TYR A 138 6.15 -11.29 2.37
C TYR A 138 6.16 -10.51 3.70
N TYR A 139 7.34 -10.22 4.25
CA TYR A 139 7.43 -9.51 5.53
C TYR A 139 6.96 -8.06 5.40
N PHE A 140 7.24 -7.39 4.29
CA PHE A 140 6.74 -6.06 4.00
C PHE A 140 5.21 -6.02 3.93
N GLU A 141 4.58 -6.90 3.15
CA GLU A 141 3.12 -6.94 2.97
C GLU A 141 2.40 -7.33 4.27
N GLN A 142 2.96 -8.28 5.04
CA GLN A 142 2.45 -8.62 6.36
C GLN A 142 2.61 -7.46 7.36
N ALA A 143 3.68 -6.68 7.26
CA ALA A 143 3.90 -5.52 8.11
C ALA A 143 2.93 -4.40 7.75
N ASP A 144 2.64 -4.18 6.47
CA ASP A 144 1.67 -3.18 6.06
C ASP A 144 0.25 -3.55 6.50
N LEU A 145 -0.13 -4.84 6.41
CA LEU A 145 -1.38 -5.33 7.00
C LEU A 145 -1.43 -5.08 8.52
N ALA A 146 -0.37 -5.42 9.26
CA ALA A 146 -0.31 -5.15 10.70
C ALA A 146 -0.39 -3.65 11.03
N ARG A 147 0.23 -2.79 10.21
CA ARG A 147 0.15 -1.33 10.35
C ARG A 147 -1.28 -0.83 10.18
N GLN A 148 -2.02 -1.32 9.18
CA GLN A 148 -3.42 -0.96 8.96
C GLN A 148 -4.30 -1.30 10.17
N LEU A 149 -3.95 -2.38 10.89
CA LEU A 149 -4.61 -2.82 12.13
C LEU A 149 -4.04 -2.17 13.39
N SER A 150 -3.09 -1.25 13.27
CA SER A 150 -2.36 -0.61 14.38
C SER A 150 -1.66 -1.59 15.33
N ASP A 151 -1.29 -2.79 14.86
CA ASP A 151 -0.49 -3.75 15.62
C ASP A 151 1.00 -3.44 15.48
N TRP A 152 1.41 -2.35 16.11
CA TRP A 152 2.78 -1.83 16.02
C TRP A 152 3.85 -2.81 16.51
N LYS A 153 3.51 -3.64 17.51
CA LYS A 153 4.42 -4.69 17.99
C LYS A 153 4.65 -5.74 16.92
N ARG A 154 3.60 -6.12 16.19
CA ARG A 154 3.72 -7.05 15.06
C ARG A 154 4.52 -6.45 13.92
N VAL A 155 4.32 -5.16 13.60
CA VAL A 155 5.12 -4.44 12.58
C VAL A 155 6.61 -4.50 12.92
N ALA A 156 6.99 -4.14 14.15
CA ALA A 156 8.39 -4.16 14.59
C ALA A 156 8.99 -5.58 14.54
N ALA A 157 8.27 -6.60 15.00
CA ALA A 157 8.72 -8.00 14.97
C ALA A 157 8.88 -8.54 13.54
N LEU A 158 8.01 -8.14 12.61
CA LEU A 158 8.15 -8.45 11.19
C LEU A 158 9.37 -7.75 10.60
N GLY A 159 9.62 -6.50 10.99
CA GLY A 159 10.83 -5.76 10.62
C GLY A 159 12.11 -6.47 11.06
N ASP A 160 12.18 -6.88 12.32
CA ASP A 160 13.34 -7.62 12.84
C ASP A 160 13.60 -8.91 12.05
N SER A 161 12.53 -9.58 11.61
CA SER A 161 12.64 -10.76 10.75
C SER A 161 13.11 -10.40 9.35
N ALA A 162 12.52 -9.38 8.71
CA ALA A 162 12.84 -8.95 7.35
C ALA A 162 14.30 -8.47 7.23
N PHE A 163 14.76 -7.62 8.15
CA PHE A 163 16.14 -7.11 8.14
C PHE A 163 17.19 -8.13 8.58
N GLY A 164 16.76 -9.30 9.07
CA GLY A 164 17.63 -10.46 9.31
C GLY A 164 17.85 -11.35 8.09
N LEU A 165 17.15 -11.11 6.98
CA LEU A 165 17.31 -11.85 5.72
C LEU A 165 18.56 -11.38 4.95
N ASP A 166 19.03 -12.23 4.03
CA ASP A 166 19.96 -11.84 2.96
C ASP A 166 19.18 -11.32 1.74
N ASP A 167 18.12 -10.55 2.00
CA ASP A 167 17.20 -9.96 1.04
C ASP A 167 16.88 -8.52 1.48
N TYR A 168 16.57 -7.65 0.52
CA TYR A 168 16.54 -6.20 0.74
C TYR A 168 15.42 -5.54 -0.07
N PRO A 169 14.90 -4.39 0.40
CA PRO A 169 13.89 -3.65 -0.34
C PRO A 169 14.41 -3.13 -1.67
N ASN A 170 13.56 -3.25 -2.68
CA ASN A 170 13.82 -2.72 -4.02
C ASN A 170 13.30 -1.29 -4.20
N ASP A 171 12.40 -0.83 -3.31
CA ASP A 171 11.93 0.55 -3.24
C ASP A 171 12.27 1.17 -1.87
N PRO A 172 12.83 2.41 -1.81
CA PRO A 172 13.13 3.07 -0.54
C PRO A 172 11.92 3.25 0.40
N ILE A 173 10.71 3.30 -0.14
CA ILE A 173 9.45 3.48 0.59
C ILE A 173 9.00 2.18 1.27
N GLU A 174 9.46 1.00 0.81
CA GLU A 174 9.17 -0.27 1.50
C GLU A 174 9.71 -0.30 2.94
N ARG A 175 10.68 0.57 3.28
CA ARG A 175 11.15 0.75 4.67
C ARG A 175 10.19 1.55 5.55
N PHE A 176 9.25 2.30 4.98
CA PHE A 176 8.42 3.27 5.72
C PHE A 176 7.53 2.60 6.76
N VAL A 177 6.96 1.44 6.41
CA VAL A 177 6.14 0.65 7.35
C VAL A 177 6.93 0.28 8.61
N PHE A 178 8.21 -0.08 8.46
CA PHE A 178 9.08 -0.44 9.58
C PHE A 178 9.58 0.78 10.34
N ILE A 179 9.87 1.90 9.66
CA ILE A 179 10.18 3.18 10.32
C ILE A 179 9.05 3.56 11.28
N GLU A 180 7.80 3.47 10.82
CA GLU A 180 6.63 3.75 11.64
C GLU A 180 6.47 2.75 12.77
N GLY A 181 6.59 1.44 12.48
CA GLY A 181 6.53 0.38 13.48
C GLY A 181 7.51 0.59 14.63
N TYR A 182 8.78 0.83 14.31
CA TYR A 182 9.82 1.07 15.32
C TYR A 182 9.60 2.36 16.11
N ALA A 183 9.13 3.44 15.46
CA ALA A 183 8.78 4.66 16.18
C ALA A 183 7.64 4.42 17.19
N HIS A 184 6.62 3.65 16.81
CA HIS A 184 5.51 3.30 17.69
C HIS A 184 5.90 2.34 18.85
N THR A 185 6.97 1.57 18.70
CA THR A 185 7.50 0.69 19.77
C THR A 185 8.61 1.32 20.61
N GLY A 186 8.99 2.57 20.33
CA GLY A 186 10.07 3.28 21.04
C GLY A 186 11.48 2.89 20.58
N GLU A 187 11.61 2.17 19.47
CA GLU A 187 12.88 1.80 18.85
C GLU A 187 13.40 2.93 17.95
N TRP A 188 13.53 4.12 18.53
CA TRP A 188 13.75 5.38 17.81
C TRP A 188 15.02 5.41 16.97
N GLU A 189 16.12 4.81 17.46
CA GLU A 189 17.37 4.74 16.71
C GLU A 189 17.22 3.89 15.44
N LYS A 190 16.50 2.76 15.49
CA LYS A 190 16.21 1.97 14.29
C LYS A 190 15.35 2.76 13.30
N ALA A 191 14.30 3.44 13.79
CA ALA A 191 13.44 4.28 12.95
C ALA A 191 14.25 5.39 12.25
N LYS A 192 15.16 6.04 12.99
CA LYS A 192 16.05 7.09 12.47
C LYS A 192 17.07 6.53 11.46
N GLU A 193 17.70 5.40 11.74
CA GLU A 193 18.65 4.75 10.84
C GLU A 193 17.99 4.38 9.51
N LEU A 194 16.85 3.71 9.55
CA LEU A 194 16.10 3.35 8.35
C LEU A 194 15.66 4.59 7.56
N SER A 195 15.23 5.65 8.26
CA SER A 195 14.90 6.92 7.62
C SER A 195 16.10 7.53 6.90
N LEU A 196 17.30 7.50 7.52
CA LEU A 196 18.54 7.99 6.91
C LEU A 196 18.93 7.16 5.68
N VAL A 197 18.76 5.84 5.73
CA VAL A 197 19.03 4.94 4.60
C VAL A 197 18.07 5.25 3.45
N SER A 198 16.77 5.34 3.68
CA SER A 198 15.79 5.71 2.64
C SER A 198 16.05 7.10 2.06
N TYR A 199 16.38 8.09 2.91
CA TYR A 199 16.67 9.45 2.47
C TYR A 199 17.87 9.54 1.51
N ARG A 200 18.89 8.70 1.71
CA ARG A 200 20.09 8.68 0.87
C ARG A 200 19.84 8.15 -0.54
N VAL A 201 18.79 7.35 -0.76
CA VAL A 201 18.44 6.82 -2.09
C VAL A 201 18.03 7.94 -3.02
N SER A 202 17.13 8.83 -2.58
CA SER A 202 16.83 10.06 -3.32
C SER A 202 16.25 11.12 -2.39
N LYS A 203 17.05 12.16 -2.13
CA LYS A 203 16.66 13.25 -1.20
C LYS A 203 15.44 14.02 -1.70
N ASP A 204 15.37 14.27 -3.01
CA ASP A 204 14.34 15.11 -3.63
C ASP A 204 13.00 14.38 -3.78
N TYR A 205 13.02 13.05 -3.95
CA TYR A 205 11.82 12.24 -4.10
C TYR A 205 11.37 11.59 -2.79
N VAL A 206 12.30 11.04 -1.99
CA VAL A 206 12.00 10.32 -0.75
C VAL A 206 11.90 11.26 0.45
N GLY A 207 12.69 12.34 0.47
CA GLY A 207 12.70 13.32 1.58
C GLY A 207 11.32 13.90 1.90
N PRO A 208 10.58 14.44 0.91
CA PRO A 208 9.23 14.94 1.15
C PRO A 208 8.28 13.89 1.73
N LEU A 209 8.42 12.63 1.31
CA LEU A 209 7.58 11.52 1.81
C LEU A 209 7.96 11.12 3.24
N LEU A 210 9.26 11.10 3.56
CA LEU A 210 9.74 10.89 4.93
C LEU A 210 9.23 12.00 5.86
N CYS A 211 9.19 13.25 5.41
CA CYS A 211 8.63 14.34 6.20
C CYS A 211 7.15 14.12 6.53
N ARG A 212 6.35 13.63 5.57
CA ARG A 212 4.95 13.27 5.82
C ARG A 212 4.82 12.10 6.79
N LEU A 213 5.63 11.07 6.61
CA LEU A 213 5.68 9.93 7.54
C LEU A 213 5.99 10.39 8.97
N TRP A 214 7.02 11.22 9.15
CA TRP A 214 7.40 11.72 10.47
C TRP A 214 6.40 12.72 11.06
N GLN A 215 5.67 13.48 10.24
CA GLN A 215 4.51 14.26 10.69
C GLN A 215 3.39 13.35 11.21
N ARG A 216 3.12 12.22 10.55
CA ARG A 216 2.14 11.22 11.00
C ARG A 216 2.59 10.54 12.30
N ILE A 217 3.85 10.11 12.39
CA ILE A 217 4.43 9.54 13.61
C ILE A 217 4.32 10.52 14.77
N ASP A 218 4.68 11.78 14.55
CA ASP A 218 4.56 12.85 15.55
C ASP A 218 3.12 13.06 16.02
N ARG A 219 2.14 12.89 15.13
CA ARG A 219 0.72 12.97 15.49
C ARG A 219 0.22 11.75 16.27
N ASN A 220 0.71 10.55 15.95
CA ASN A 220 0.09 9.29 16.38
C ASN A 220 0.82 8.60 17.54
N VAL A 221 2.12 8.85 17.75
CA VAL A 221 2.87 8.29 18.89
C VAL A 221 2.65 9.16 20.14
N PRO A 222 2.34 8.56 21.32
CA PRO A 222 2.17 9.31 22.56
C PRO A 222 3.36 10.22 22.91
N GLU A 223 3.06 11.38 23.50
CA GLU A 223 4.09 12.34 23.88
C GLU A 223 5.10 11.79 24.89
N SER A 224 6.38 12.05 24.62
CA SER A 224 7.50 11.81 25.53
C SER A 224 8.67 12.72 25.17
N ASP A 225 9.57 12.96 26.12
CA ASP A 225 10.79 13.74 25.88
C ASP A 225 11.63 13.10 24.77
N GLU A 226 11.72 11.76 24.77
CA GLU A 226 12.44 10.97 23.78
C GLU A 226 11.84 11.14 22.38
N LYS A 227 10.51 10.97 22.23
CA LYS A 227 9.80 11.25 20.96
C LYS A 227 10.12 12.65 20.46
N THR A 228 9.98 13.65 21.33
CA THR A 228 10.14 15.07 20.96
C THR A 228 11.54 15.32 20.41
N GLU A 229 12.55 14.79 21.09
CA GLU A 229 13.94 14.88 20.66
C GLU A 229 14.15 14.24 19.27
N PHE A 230 13.73 12.99 19.09
CA PHE A 230 13.93 12.27 17.83
C PHE A 230 13.18 12.90 16.65
N VAL A 231 11.94 13.34 16.87
CA VAL A 231 11.14 14.03 15.84
C VAL A 231 11.83 15.32 15.39
N ILE A 232 12.34 16.14 16.33
CA ILE A 232 13.08 17.36 16.00
C ILE A 232 14.34 17.04 15.22
N GLN A 233 15.12 16.05 15.67
CA GLN A 233 16.35 15.65 15.00
C GLN A 233 16.08 15.21 13.55
N VAL A 234 15.09 14.33 13.35
CA VAL A 234 14.75 13.79 12.05
C VAL A 234 14.19 14.86 11.11
N LYS A 235 13.25 15.70 11.57
CA LYS A 235 12.73 16.81 10.76
C LYS A 235 13.83 17.78 10.34
N THR A 236 14.81 18.03 11.21
CA THR A 236 15.99 18.84 10.88
C THR A 236 16.87 18.16 9.82
N LEU A 237 17.16 16.87 9.98
CA LEU A 237 18.00 16.09 9.07
C LEU A 237 17.46 16.06 7.63
N PHE A 238 16.15 16.00 7.47
CA PHE A 238 15.49 15.93 6.16
C PHE A 238 14.99 17.28 5.64
N LEU A 239 15.26 18.37 6.36
CA LEU A 239 14.81 19.73 6.02
C LEU A 239 13.29 19.80 5.83
N CYS A 240 12.55 19.14 6.71
CA CYS A 240 11.09 19.17 6.67
C CYS A 240 10.61 20.60 6.94
N ASN A 241 9.94 21.20 5.97
CA ASN A 241 9.30 22.48 6.17
C ASN A 241 8.16 22.34 7.19
N PRO A 242 7.98 23.32 8.10
CA PRO A 242 6.89 23.34 9.06
C PRO A 242 5.51 23.45 8.39
#